data_AF-A0A9E5WWS8-F1
#
_entry.id   AF-A0A9E5WWS8-F1
#
_cell.length_a   1.000
_cell.length_b   1.000
_cell.length_c   1.000
_cell.angle_alpha   90.00
_cell.angle_beta   90.00
_cell.angle_gamma   90.00
#
_symmetry.space_group_name_H-M   'P 1'
#
loop_
_entity.id
_entity.type
_entity.pdbx_description
1 polymer ?
#
loop_
_entity_poly.entity_id
_entity_poly.type
_entity_poly.pdbx_seq_one_letter_code
_entity_poly.pdbx_strand_id
1 'polypeptide(L)'
;MSELARVGFLQPLSVEYVGERRWRVVRPLRFRLPDGADVEVPAGFETDLASIPRIAWTVVAPWDVAPAAVVHDYLYARIRETRQLSFTQRWSLKLYADGVMYLGMAFCSPPVARWRRVLVYLAVLAFGYRAMLPRENGGGVSEKPGGRGDA
;
A
#
# COMPACT_ATOMS: atom_id res chain seq x y z
N MET A 1 3.96 1.01 36.49
CA MET A 1 3.63 -0.15 35.64
C MET A 1 3.81 0.26 34.19
N SER A 2 4.99 -0.01 33.62
CA SER A 2 5.44 0.54 32.32
C SER A 2 4.35 0.46 31.25
N GLU A 3 4.19 1.55 30.52
CA GLU A 3 3.39 1.67 29.30
C GLU A 3 3.89 0.63 28.28
N LEU A 4 3.37 -0.60 28.35
CA LEU A 4 3.56 -1.57 27.28
C LEU A 4 2.85 -0.99 26.07
N ALA A 5 3.64 -0.39 25.19
CA ALA A 5 3.19 0.15 23.92
C ALA A 5 2.40 -0.96 23.18
N ARG A 6 1.08 -0.81 23.10
CA ARG A 6 0.23 -1.81 22.45
C ARG A 6 0.53 -1.81 20.96
N VAL A 7 1.00 -2.94 20.43
CA VAL A 7 1.11 -3.18 18.99
C VAL A 7 -0.30 -3.11 18.40
N GLY A 8 -0.46 -2.45 17.25
CA GLY A 8 -1.76 -2.33 16.59
C GLY A 8 -2.09 -0.92 16.12
N PHE A 9 -3.35 -0.72 15.72
CA PHE A 9 -3.85 0.59 15.31
C PHE A 9 -4.12 1.45 16.55
N LEU A 10 -3.57 2.67 16.56
CA LEU A 10 -3.72 3.61 17.66
C LEU A 10 -5.04 4.39 17.58
N GLN A 11 -5.67 4.42 16.40
CA GLN A 11 -6.98 5.01 16.16
C GLN A 11 -7.75 4.25 15.07
N PRO A 12 -9.09 4.34 15.04
CA PRO A 12 -9.89 3.84 13.93
C PRO A 12 -9.52 4.54 12.62
N LEU A 13 -9.63 3.81 11.51
CA LEU A 13 -9.54 4.39 10.17
C LEU A 13 -10.69 5.38 9.95
N SER A 14 -10.36 6.59 9.50
CA SER A 14 -11.33 7.61 9.09
C SER A 14 -11.04 8.00 7.66
N VAL A 15 -11.97 7.68 6.76
CA VAL A 15 -11.86 7.94 5.33
C VAL A 15 -13.13 8.56 4.78
N GLU A 16 -12.98 9.36 3.73
CA GLU A 16 -14.08 9.90 2.93
C GLU A 16 -14.00 9.35 1.50
N TYR A 17 -15.16 9.15 0.88
CA TYR A 17 -15.22 8.77 -0.53
C TYR A 17 -14.95 9.99 -1.41
N VAL A 18 -14.02 9.86 -2.36
CA VAL A 18 -13.60 10.98 -3.24
C VAL A 18 -13.91 10.75 -4.72
N GLY A 19 -14.65 9.69 -5.05
CA GLY A 19 -14.97 9.32 -6.43
C GLY A 19 -14.09 8.19 -6.97
N GLU A 20 -14.50 7.60 -8.11
CA GLU A 20 -13.68 6.64 -8.88
C GLU A 20 -13.13 5.45 -8.07
N ARG A 21 -13.89 4.98 -7.07
CA ARG A 21 -13.51 3.89 -6.15
C ARG A 21 -12.31 4.23 -5.25
N ARG A 22 -12.01 5.51 -5.06
CA ARG A 22 -10.95 5.98 -4.17
C ARG A 22 -11.51 6.57 -2.89
N TRP A 23 -10.66 6.49 -1.87
CA TRP A 23 -10.92 6.98 -0.52
C TRP A 23 -9.78 7.87 -0.10
N ARG A 24 -10.07 8.92 0.66
CA ARG A 24 -9.07 9.81 1.24
C ARG A 24 -9.06 9.65 2.75
N VAL A 25 -7.86 9.49 3.31
CA VAL A 25 -7.63 9.47 4.75
C VAL A 25 -7.92 10.86 5.32
N VAL A 26 -8.90 10.98 6.21
CA VAL A 26 -9.33 12.27 6.78
C VAL A 26 -8.55 12.62 8.04
N ARG A 27 -8.10 11.60 8.79
CA ARG A 27 -7.26 11.75 9.99
C ARG A 27 -6.05 10.83 9.89
N PRO A 28 -4.87 11.23 10.39
CA PRO A 28 -3.70 10.37 10.33
C PRO A 28 -3.99 8.99 10.91
N LEU A 29 -3.57 7.94 10.21
CA LEU A 29 -3.68 6.56 10.70
C LEU A 29 -2.31 6.10 11.17
N ARG A 30 -2.19 5.74 12.46
CA ARG A 30 -0.96 5.25 13.06
C ARG A 30 -1.08 3.77 13.38
N PHE A 31 -0.11 3.01 12.92
CA PHE A 31 0.05 1.60 13.24
C PHE A 31 1.37 1.36 13.95
N ARG A 32 1.29 0.89 15.20
CA ARG A 32 2.45 0.61 16.03
C ARG A 32 2.97 -0.80 15.80
N LEU A 33 4.26 -0.90 15.51
CA LEU A 33 4.99 -2.14 15.24
C LEU A 33 5.53 -2.78 16.54
N PRO A 34 5.93 -4.08 16.50
CA PRO A 34 6.46 -4.79 17.66
C PRO A 34 7.76 -4.22 18.23
N ASP A 35 8.55 -3.52 17.41
CA ASP A 35 9.77 -2.83 17.81
C ASP A 35 9.52 -1.43 18.42
N GLY A 36 8.25 -1.02 18.52
CA GLY A 36 7.84 0.28 19.04
C GLY A 36 7.83 1.41 18.02
N ALA A 37 8.24 1.17 16.77
CA ALA A 37 8.13 2.17 15.70
C ALA A 37 6.68 2.33 15.23
N ASP A 38 6.32 3.53 14.80
CA ASP A 38 4.98 3.83 14.27
C ASP A 38 5.06 4.06 12.75
N VAL A 39 4.18 3.38 12.00
CA VAL A 39 3.88 3.72 10.62
C VAL A 39 2.72 4.70 10.61
N GLU A 40 2.97 5.94 10.17
CA GLU A 40 1.94 6.97 10.06
C GLU A 40 1.57 7.21 8.60
N VAL A 41 0.28 7.00 8.29
CA VAL A 41 -0.34 7.44 7.04
C VAL A 41 -0.93 8.83 7.27
N PRO A 42 -0.48 9.87 6.56
CA PRO A 42 -0.96 11.23 6.78
C PRO A 42 -2.40 11.41 6.29
N ALA A 43 -3.10 12.39 6.88
CA ALA A 43 -4.35 12.88 6.30
C ALA A 43 -4.11 13.43 4.90
N GLY A 44 -5.08 13.26 4.01
CA GLY A 44 -4.98 13.60 2.59
C GLY A 44 -4.45 12.46 1.71
N PHE A 45 -3.93 11.37 2.29
CA PHE A 45 -3.50 10.21 1.50
C PHE A 45 -4.71 9.57 0.79
N GLU A 46 -4.61 9.37 -0.53
CA GLU A 46 -5.62 8.69 -1.33
C GLU A 46 -5.24 7.23 -1.56
N THR A 47 -6.19 6.34 -1.32
CA THR A 47 -6.07 4.88 -1.43
C THR A 47 -7.23 4.35 -2.25
N ASP A 48 -6.98 3.34 -3.09
CA ASP A 48 -8.02 2.65 -3.84
C ASP A 48 -8.53 1.38 -3.12
N LEU A 49 -7.94 1.04 -1.96
CA LEU A 49 -8.16 -0.20 -1.22
C LEU A 49 -8.04 -1.47 -2.10
N ALA A 50 -7.43 -1.35 -3.28
CA ALA A 50 -7.44 -2.34 -4.35
C ALA A 50 -6.07 -2.97 -4.60
N SER A 51 -5.02 -2.56 -3.87
CA SER A 51 -3.71 -3.22 -3.90
C SER A 51 -3.76 -4.68 -3.43
N ILE A 52 -4.82 -5.09 -2.73
CA ILE A 52 -5.11 -6.49 -2.44
C ILE A 52 -5.70 -7.14 -3.70
N PRO A 53 -5.05 -8.15 -4.31
CA PRO A 53 -5.56 -8.82 -5.50
C PRO A 53 -6.99 -9.31 -5.30
N ARG A 54 -7.87 -9.13 -6.30
CA ARG A 54 -9.30 -9.51 -6.22
C ARG A 54 -9.55 -10.95 -5.77
N ILE A 55 -8.63 -11.87 -6.05
CA ILE A 55 -8.72 -13.25 -5.57
C ILE A 55 -8.74 -13.35 -4.03
N ALA A 56 -8.03 -12.45 -3.34
CA ALA A 56 -8.03 -12.41 -1.88
C ALA A 56 -9.36 -11.87 -1.31
N TRP A 57 -10.17 -11.13 -2.10
CA TRP A 57 -11.51 -10.70 -1.65
C TRP A 57 -12.51 -11.84 -1.54
N THR A 58 -12.21 -13.03 -2.08
CA THR A 58 -13.03 -14.23 -1.86
C THR A 58 -12.93 -14.75 -0.43
N VAL A 59 -11.88 -14.36 0.32
CA VAL A 59 -11.62 -14.86 1.68
C VAL A 59 -11.67 -13.77 2.75
N VAL A 60 -11.55 -12.50 2.38
CA VAL A 60 -11.65 -11.35 3.31
C VAL A 60 -12.56 -10.26 2.72
N ALA A 61 -13.42 -9.69 3.56
CA ALA A 61 -14.20 -8.52 3.14
C ALA A 61 -13.27 -7.30 3.03
N PRO A 62 -13.40 -6.44 2.01
CA PRO A 62 -12.52 -5.29 1.82
C PRO A 62 -12.48 -4.35 3.04
N TRP A 63 -13.61 -4.17 3.72
CA TRP A 63 -13.71 -3.28 4.88
C TRP A 63 -13.04 -3.85 6.14
N ASP A 64 -13.09 -5.17 6.32
CA ASP A 64 -12.46 -5.86 7.46
C ASP A 64 -10.93 -5.76 7.44
N VAL A 65 -10.34 -5.45 6.28
CA VAL A 65 -8.89 -5.28 6.09
C VAL A 65 -8.50 -3.85 5.73
N ALA A 66 -9.45 -2.93 5.64
CA ALA A 66 -9.21 -1.57 5.14
C ALA A 66 -8.10 -0.83 5.91
N PRO A 67 -8.04 -0.84 7.25
CA PRO A 67 -6.95 -0.17 7.97
C PRO A 67 -5.57 -0.70 7.59
N ALA A 68 -5.43 -2.02 7.44
CA ALA A 68 -4.18 -2.64 7.03
C ALA A 68 -3.85 -2.33 5.55
N ALA A 69 -4.86 -2.32 4.68
CA ALA A 69 -4.72 -1.98 3.27
C ALA A 69 -4.23 -0.52 3.08
N VAL A 70 -4.76 0.43 3.84
CA VAL A 70 -4.33 1.83 3.81
C VAL A 70 -2.85 1.98 4.18
N VAL A 71 -2.40 1.28 5.23
CA VAL A 71 -0.97 1.27 5.62
C VAL A 71 -0.11 0.64 4.53
N HIS A 72 -0.55 -0.48 3.95
CA HIS A 72 0.15 -1.14 2.84
C HIS A 72 0.28 -0.22 1.62
N ASP A 73 -0.82 0.38 1.17
CA ASP A 73 -0.87 1.30 0.02
C ASP A 73 0.09 2.47 0.22
N TYR A 74 0.11 3.05 1.42
CA TYR A 74 0.99 4.16 1.76
C TYR A 74 2.47 3.76 1.65
N LEU A 75 2.86 2.65 2.28
CA LEU A 75 4.22 2.13 2.18
C LEU A 75 4.59 1.83 0.72
N TYR A 76 3.65 1.26 -0.03
CA TYR A 76 3.87 0.92 -1.44
C TYR A 76 4.02 2.17 -2.33
N ALA A 77 3.24 3.22 -2.07
CA ALA A 77 3.38 4.50 -2.75
C ALA A 77 4.77 5.11 -2.51
N ARG A 78 5.28 5.09 -1.26
CA ARG A 78 6.63 5.56 -0.94
C ARG A 78 7.72 4.78 -1.67
N ILE A 79 7.57 3.46 -1.79
CA ILE A 79 8.51 2.64 -2.56
C ILE A 79 8.52 3.06 -4.05
N ARG A 80 7.34 3.33 -4.62
CA ARG A 80 7.19 3.75 -6.03
C ARG A 80 7.72 5.15 -6.31
N GLU A 81 7.52 6.08 -5.37
CA GLU A 81 8.00 7.46 -5.47
C GLU A 81 9.54 7.55 -5.38
N THR A 82 10.17 6.59 -4.71
CA THR A 82 11.62 6.60 -4.49
C THR A 82 12.38 6.10 -5.74
N ARG A 83 12.91 7.05 -6.53
CA ARG A 83 13.59 6.77 -7.81
C ARG A 83 14.94 6.04 -7.66
N GLN A 84 15.67 6.26 -6.57
CA GLN A 84 17.07 5.83 -6.40
C GLN A 84 17.24 4.48 -5.69
N LEU A 85 16.20 3.64 -5.65
CA LEU A 85 16.29 2.31 -5.04
C LEU A 85 16.74 1.27 -6.06
N SER A 86 17.74 0.46 -5.70
CA SER A 86 18.09 -0.76 -6.41
C SER A 86 16.96 -1.78 -6.35
N PHE A 87 17.00 -2.78 -7.23
CA PHE A 87 16.03 -3.88 -7.22
C PHE A 87 15.95 -4.55 -5.83
N THR A 88 17.10 -4.87 -5.22
CA THR A 88 17.15 -5.50 -3.91
C THR A 88 16.54 -4.62 -2.82
N GLN A 89 16.80 -3.30 -2.85
CA GLN A 89 16.20 -2.37 -1.89
C GLN A 89 14.69 -2.29 -2.04
N ARG A 90 14.17 -2.18 -3.28
CA ARG A 90 12.73 -2.22 -3.56
C ARG A 90 12.11 -3.54 -3.08
N TRP A 91 12.80 -4.65 -3.33
CA TRP A 91 12.37 -5.98 -2.90
C TRP A 91 12.23 -6.06 -1.39
N SER A 92 13.27 -5.65 -0.65
CA SER A 92 13.24 -5.64 0.82
C SER A 92 12.13 -4.75 1.40
N LEU A 93 11.94 -3.55 0.85
CA LEU A 93 10.88 -2.63 1.31
C LEU A 93 9.48 -3.17 1.02
N LYS A 94 9.30 -3.88 -0.08
CA LYS A 94 8.02 -4.53 -0.42
C LYS A 94 7.72 -5.70 0.50
N LEU A 95 8.72 -6.54 0.82
CA LEU A 95 8.56 -7.59 1.83
C LEU A 95 8.20 -6.99 3.20
N TYR A 96 8.80 -5.85 3.54
CA TYR A 96 8.43 -5.11 4.74
C TYR A 96 6.98 -4.63 4.68
N ALA A 97 6.53 -3.99 3.59
CA ALA A 97 5.15 -3.54 3.43
C ALA A 97 4.14 -4.70 3.50
N ASP A 98 4.42 -5.82 2.82
CA ASP A 98 3.57 -7.02 2.86
C ASP A 98 3.53 -7.66 4.25
N GLY A 99 4.64 -7.63 4.98
CA GLY A 99 4.72 -8.09 6.37
C GLY A 99 3.89 -7.20 7.32
N VAL A 100 3.95 -5.87 7.13
CA VAL A 100 3.12 -4.91 7.87
C VAL A 100 1.63 -5.14 7.57
N MET A 101 1.26 -5.43 6.33
CA MET A 101 -0.11 -5.81 5.95
C MET A 101 -0.56 -7.08 6.68
N TYR A 102 0.27 -8.13 6.67
CA TYR A 102 0.00 -9.39 7.38
C TYR A 102 -0.23 -9.17 8.88
N LEU A 103 0.61 -8.34 9.51
CA LEU A 103 0.49 -8.00 10.92
C LEU A 103 -0.74 -7.13 11.18
N GLY A 104 -0.97 -6.09 10.38
CA GLY A 104 -2.08 -5.14 10.53
C GLY A 104 -3.45 -5.81 10.49
N MET A 105 -3.63 -6.81 9.62
CA MET A 105 -4.88 -7.61 9.58
C MET A 105 -5.18 -8.33 10.91
N ALA A 106 -4.18 -8.61 11.75
CA ALA A 106 -4.38 -9.21 13.07
C ALA A 106 -5.04 -8.25 14.07
N PHE A 107 -4.91 -6.95 13.83
CA PHE A 107 -5.38 -5.87 14.70
C PHE A 107 -6.57 -5.10 14.08
N CYS A 108 -7.09 -5.57 12.95
CA CYS A 108 -8.36 -5.08 12.42
C CYS A 108 -9.53 -5.52 13.33
N SER A 109 -10.70 -4.92 13.14
CA SER A 109 -11.91 -5.23 13.89
C SER A 109 -13.03 -5.62 12.91
N PRO A 110 -13.39 -6.91 12.81
CA PRO A 110 -12.87 -8.04 13.59
C PRO A 110 -11.44 -8.46 13.20
N PRO A 111 -10.68 -9.09 14.11
CA PRO A 111 -9.36 -9.65 13.78
C PRO A 111 -9.47 -10.71 12.68
N VAL A 112 -8.62 -10.62 11.66
CA VAL A 112 -8.65 -11.56 10.54
C VAL A 112 -7.99 -12.88 10.95
N ALA A 113 -8.68 -14.00 10.70
CA ALA A 113 -8.16 -15.34 10.97
C ALA A 113 -6.79 -15.55 10.29
N ARG A 114 -5.87 -16.27 10.98
CA ARG A 114 -4.48 -16.44 10.53
C ARG A 114 -4.37 -16.97 9.10
N TRP A 115 -5.17 -17.98 8.73
CA TRP A 115 -5.12 -18.58 7.38
C TRP A 115 -5.53 -17.58 6.29
N ARG A 116 -6.53 -16.71 6.55
CA ARG A 116 -6.93 -15.63 5.63
C ARG A 116 -5.81 -14.62 5.44
N ARG A 117 -5.13 -14.24 6.54
CA ARG A 117 -3.96 -13.35 6.49
C ARG A 117 -2.83 -13.92 5.67
N VAL A 118 -2.54 -15.22 5.81
CA VAL A 118 -1.54 -15.93 5.00
C VAL A 118 -1.91 -15.89 3.52
N LEU A 119 -3.17 -16.16 3.16
CA LEU A 119 -3.62 -16.09 1.76
C LEU A 119 -3.47 -14.69 1.16
N VAL A 120 -3.86 -13.66 1.90
CA VAL A 120 -3.67 -12.26 1.48
C VAL A 120 -2.18 -11.94 1.32
N TYR A 121 -1.34 -12.34 2.27
CA TYR A 121 0.12 -12.17 2.21
C TYR A 121 0.74 -12.83 0.97
N LEU A 122 0.38 -14.08 0.69
CA LEU A 122 0.85 -14.80 -0.50
C LEU A 122 0.38 -14.11 -1.79
N ALA A 123 -0.84 -13.59 -1.82
CA ALA A 123 -1.36 -12.83 -2.95
C ALA A 123 -0.55 -11.55 -3.19
N VAL A 124 -0.35 -10.70 -2.17
CA VAL A 124 0.42 -9.45 -2.35
C VAL A 124 1.89 -9.73 -2.72
N LEU A 125 2.48 -10.82 -2.19
CA LEU A 125 3.83 -11.26 -2.53
C LEU A 125 3.95 -11.59 -4.02
N ALA A 126 3.01 -12.38 -4.57
CA ALA A 126 3.01 -12.80 -5.96
C ALA A 126 2.77 -11.65 -6.96
N PHE A 127 1.80 -10.77 -6.68
CA PHE A 127 1.39 -9.73 -7.63
C PHE A 127 2.28 -8.48 -7.62
N GLY A 128 3.01 -8.23 -6.52
CA GLY A 128 3.86 -7.04 -6.40
C GLY A 128 5.11 -7.04 -7.27
N TYR A 129 5.58 -8.20 -7.77
CA TYR A 129 6.82 -8.35 -8.54
C TYR A 129 6.87 -7.43 -9.79
N ARG A 130 5.75 -7.28 -10.51
CA ARG A 130 5.68 -6.49 -11.74
C ARG A 130 5.86 -4.98 -11.53
N ALA A 131 5.52 -4.46 -10.36
CA ALA A 131 5.65 -3.03 -10.09
C ALA A 131 7.07 -2.60 -9.68
N MET A 132 8.01 -3.55 -9.58
CA MET A 132 9.37 -3.33 -9.05
C MET A 132 10.42 -3.23 -10.15
N LEU A 133 10.04 -3.61 -11.37
CA LEU A 133 10.82 -3.36 -12.56
C LEU A 133 10.98 -1.84 -12.73
N PRO A 134 12.21 -1.34 -12.96
CA PRO A 134 12.42 0.05 -13.33
C PRO A 134 11.52 0.41 -14.51
N ARG A 135 10.75 1.50 -14.39
CA ARG A 135 10.08 2.06 -15.57
C ARG A 135 11.20 2.64 -16.44
N GLU A 136 11.40 2.06 -17.60
CA GLU A 136 12.22 2.62 -18.66
C GLU A 136 11.82 4.10 -18.87
N ASN A 137 12.80 5.00 -18.78
CA ASN A 137 12.60 6.42 -19.01
C ASN A 137 12.10 6.60 -20.45
N GLY A 138 10.81 6.80 -20.64
CA GLY A 138 10.21 7.25 -21.90
C GLY A 138 10.52 8.72 -22.20
N GLY A 139 11.78 9.13 -22.05
CA GLY A 139 12.27 10.47 -22.36
C GLY A 139 12.90 10.49 -23.75
N GLY A 140 12.06 10.57 -24.77
CA GLY A 140 12.46 10.74 -26.16
C GLY A 140 11.38 11.50 -26.92
N VAL A 141 11.21 12.78 -26.61
CA VAL A 141 10.56 13.73 -27.53
C VAL A 141 11.67 14.39 -28.33
N SER A 142 11.70 14.17 -29.65
CA SER A 142 12.08 15.22 -30.60
C SER A 142 11.49 14.95 -32.01
N GLU A 143 10.54 15.82 -32.35
CA GLU A 143 10.14 16.39 -33.64
C GLU A 143 9.87 15.50 -34.86
N LYS A 144 8.60 15.54 -35.32
CA LYS A 144 8.25 15.32 -36.72
C LYS A 144 8.79 16.50 -37.54
N PRO A 145 9.51 16.30 -38.66
CA PRO A 145 9.77 17.38 -39.58
C PRO A 145 8.45 17.79 -40.26
N GLY A 146 8.13 19.08 -40.14
CA GLY A 146 6.96 19.71 -40.74
C GLY A 146 6.94 19.55 -42.26
N GLY A 147 5.71 19.41 -42.78
CA GLY A 147 5.43 19.29 -44.20
C GLY A 147 5.94 20.52 -44.97
N ARG A 148 6.64 20.24 -46.07
CA ARG A 148 6.94 21.22 -47.11
C ARG A 148 5.65 21.43 -47.90
N GLY A 149 5.13 22.65 -47.86
CA GLY A 149 3.96 23.05 -48.64
C GLY A 149 4.30 23.07 -50.13
N ASP A 150 3.43 22.45 -50.91
CA ASP A 150 3.32 22.66 -52.34
C ASP A 150 2.37 23.85 -52.57
N ALA A 151 2.87 24.92 -53.21
CA ALA A 151 2.20 25.86 -54.12
C ALA A 151 3.00 27.18 -54.21
#